data_AF-A0A4S1F0F0-F1
#
_entry.id   AF-A0A4S1F0F0-F1
#
_cell.length_a   1.000
_cell.length_b   1.000
_cell.length_c   1.000
_cell.angle_alpha   90.00
_cell.angle_beta   90.00
_cell.angle_gamma   90.00
#
_symmetry.space_group_name_H-M   'P 1'
#
loop_
_entity.id
_entity.type
_entity.pdbx_description
1 polymer ?
#
loop_
_entity_poly.entity_id
_entity_poly.type
_entity_poly.pdbx_seq_one_letter_code
_entity_poly.pdbx_strand_id
1 'polypeptide(L)'
;VTTRSDMQNALDAAVLAITTMPTTTALSDRQTALQQAYAANSGQGTATLTGVNVDASGTATFTATASYPMPTTFMQVARINNVQVGVSSAVRKTPALVQTTFRVTKVSGYWAKTMTLWGTKFGDTTP
;
A
#
# COMPACT_ATOMS: atom_id res chain seq x y z
N VAL A 1 14.78 -24.82 0.24
CA VAL A 1 13.46 -24.56 -0.41
C VAL A 1 12.83 -23.38 0.30
N THR A 2 13.24 -22.16 -0.03
CA THR A 2 12.79 -20.91 0.62
C THR A 2 12.12 -19.96 -0.36
N THR A 3 12.02 -20.33 -1.64
CA THR A 3 11.59 -19.47 -2.75
C THR A 3 10.27 -18.75 -2.49
N ARG A 4 9.28 -19.43 -1.88
CA ARG A 4 8.02 -18.78 -1.49
C ARG A 4 8.21 -17.70 -0.42
N SER A 5 9.06 -17.97 0.57
CA SER A 5 9.35 -17.03 1.66
C SER A 5 10.13 -15.82 1.15
N ASP A 6 11.10 -16.05 0.28
CA ASP A 6 11.89 -14.99 -0.36
C ASP A 6 10.99 -14.10 -1.25
N MET A 7 10.11 -14.71 -2.05
CA MET A 7 9.09 -13.99 -2.82
C MET A 7 8.11 -13.20 -1.94
N GLN A 8 7.68 -13.77 -0.81
CA GLN A 8 6.74 -13.09 0.09
C GLN A 8 7.39 -11.87 0.74
N ASN A 9 8.66 -11.98 1.15
CA ASN A 9 9.42 -10.88 1.74
C ASN A 9 9.67 -9.77 0.70
N ALA A 10 10.05 -10.16 -0.53
CA ALA A 10 10.23 -9.21 -1.63
C ALA A 10 8.93 -8.47 -1.99
N LEU A 11 7.79 -9.17 -2.01
CA LEU A 11 6.49 -8.57 -2.30
C LEU A 11 6.07 -7.62 -1.19
N ASP A 12 6.30 -7.99 0.06
CA ASP A 12 5.93 -7.13 1.20
C ASP A 12 6.75 -5.83 1.22
N ALA A 13 8.06 -5.93 1.01
CA ALA A 13 8.94 -4.77 0.87
C ALA A 13 8.53 -3.88 -0.32
N ALA A 14 8.16 -4.47 -1.46
CA ALA A 14 7.70 -3.73 -2.63
C ALA A 14 6.37 -3.01 -2.40
N VAL A 15 5.39 -3.67 -1.78
CA VAL A 15 4.10 -3.05 -1.44
C VAL A 15 4.30 -1.93 -0.42
N LEU A 16 5.20 -2.11 0.56
CA LEU A 16 5.53 -1.05 1.51
C LEU A 16 6.16 0.16 0.80
N ALA A 17 7.09 -0.06 -0.14
CA ALA A 17 7.75 1.01 -0.88
C ALA A 17 6.74 1.89 -1.66
N ILE A 18 5.75 1.29 -2.33
CA ILE A 18 4.74 2.06 -3.09
C ILE A 18 3.77 2.86 -2.21
N THR A 19 3.70 2.57 -0.90
CA THR A 19 2.90 3.38 0.05
C THR A 19 3.54 4.72 0.40
N THR A 20 4.83 4.90 0.08
CA THR A 20 5.55 6.17 0.23
C THR A 20 5.26 7.14 -0.92
N MET A 21 4.77 6.62 -2.05
CA MET A 21 4.44 7.44 -3.22
C MET A 21 3.21 8.31 -2.97
N PRO A 22 3.11 9.50 -3.60
CA PRO A 22 1.92 10.34 -3.55
C PRO A 22 0.62 9.60 -3.92
N THR A 23 -0.51 10.02 -3.36
CA THR A 23 -1.84 9.49 -3.73
C THR A 23 -2.25 9.89 -5.14
N THR A 24 -1.66 10.96 -5.69
CA THR A 24 -1.87 11.43 -7.07
C THR A 24 -1.09 10.65 -8.12
N THR A 25 -0.16 9.77 -7.72
CA THR A 25 0.60 8.93 -8.64
C THR A 25 -0.33 7.99 -9.41
N ALA A 26 -0.19 7.96 -10.74
CA ALA A 26 -0.96 7.08 -11.61
C ALA A 26 -0.73 5.60 -11.28
N LEU A 27 -1.74 4.78 -11.54
CA LEU A 27 -1.69 3.34 -11.24
C LEU A 27 -0.58 2.64 -12.05
N SER A 28 -0.36 3.06 -13.30
CA SER A 28 0.72 2.54 -14.17
C SER A 28 2.12 2.77 -13.58
N ASP A 29 2.36 3.97 -13.07
CA ASP A 29 3.66 4.34 -12.49
C ASP A 29 3.87 3.60 -11.17
N ARG A 30 2.81 3.45 -10.38
CA ARG A 30 2.83 2.69 -9.13
C ARG A 30 3.06 1.20 -9.38
N GLN A 31 2.49 0.62 -10.43
CA GLN A 31 2.77 -0.75 -10.85
C GLN A 31 4.21 -0.92 -11.31
N THR A 32 4.75 0.05 -12.05
CA THR A 32 6.15 0.03 -12.47
C THR A 32 7.08 0.08 -11.25
N ALA A 33 6.81 0.97 -10.30
CA ALA A 33 7.57 1.07 -9.06
C ALA A 33 7.48 -0.21 -8.20
N LEU A 34 6.30 -0.84 -8.13
CA LEU A 34 6.12 -2.13 -7.47
C LEU A 34 7.00 -3.21 -8.11
N GLN A 35 7.01 -3.30 -9.43
CA GLN A 35 7.81 -4.29 -10.16
C GLN A 35 9.31 -4.05 -9.99
N GLN A 36 9.74 -2.79 -10.03
CA GLN A 36 11.14 -2.43 -9.78
C GLN A 36 11.57 -2.77 -8.35
N ALA A 37 10.76 -2.42 -7.35
CA ALA A 37 11.04 -2.74 -5.96
C ALA A 37 11.04 -4.26 -5.72
N TYR A 38 10.11 -4.99 -6.32
CA TYR A 38 10.03 -6.45 -6.20
C TYR A 38 11.28 -7.14 -6.80
N ALA A 39 11.70 -6.72 -7.98
CA ALA A 39 12.92 -7.23 -8.62
C ALA A 39 14.18 -6.87 -7.81
N ALA A 40 14.26 -5.65 -7.26
CA ALA A 40 15.37 -5.21 -6.42
C ALA A 40 15.48 -6.03 -5.11
N ASN A 41 14.36 -6.52 -4.58
CA ASN A 41 14.32 -7.38 -3.41
C ASN A 41 14.45 -8.89 -3.75
N SER A 42 14.99 -9.23 -4.92
CA SER A 42 15.17 -10.63 -5.38
C SER A 42 13.88 -11.43 -5.56
N GLY A 43 12.75 -10.75 -5.80
CA GLY A 43 11.48 -11.38 -6.12
C GLY A 43 11.54 -12.13 -7.46
N GLN A 44 10.95 -13.33 -7.52
CA GLN A 44 10.82 -14.11 -8.75
C GLN A 44 9.43 -13.96 -9.37
N GLY A 45 9.36 -13.96 -10.70
CA GLY A 45 8.11 -13.74 -11.44
C GLY A 45 7.72 -12.27 -11.54
N THR A 46 6.49 -12.02 -12.00
CA THR A 46 5.96 -10.66 -12.19
C THR A 46 5.03 -10.31 -11.04
N ALA A 47 5.30 -9.19 -10.37
CA ALA A 47 4.40 -8.61 -9.39
C ALA A 47 3.35 -7.75 -10.09
N THR A 48 2.09 -7.94 -9.71
CA THR A 48 0.93 -7.25 -10.25
C THR A 48 0.18 -6.56 -9.11
N LEU A 49 -0.10 -5.27 -9.29
CA LEU A 49 -0.92 -4.52 -8.35
C LEU A 49 -2.40 -4.83 -8.66
N THR A 50 -3.07 -5.55 -7.77
CA THR A 50 -4.45 -6.00 -7.97
C THR A 50 -5.47 -4.96 -7.53
N GLY A 51 -5.09 -4.05 -6.64
CA GLY A 51 -6.01 -3.04 -6.12
C GLY A 51 -5.29 -1.88 -5.45
N VAL A 52 -5.78 -0.67 -5.74
CA VAL A 52 -5.47 0.55 -5.00
C VAL A 52 -6.81 1.17 -4.62
N ASN A 53 -7.10 1.24 -3.33
CA ASN A 53 -8.29 1.88 -2.82
C ASN A 53 -7.91 2.97 -1.82
N VAL A 54 -8.33 4.20 -2.08
CA VAL A 54 -8.19 5.32 -1.13
C VAL A 54 -9.59 5.67 -0.66
N ASP A 55 -9.90 5.41 0.60
CA ASP A 55 -11.21 5.73 1.15
C ASP A 55 -11.40 7.24 1.39
N ALA A 56 -12.65 7.66 1.63
CA ALA A 56 -12.97 9.06 1.94
C ALA A 56 -12.22 9.58 3.19
N SER A 57 -11.93 8.68 4.14
CA SER A 57 -11.13 8.98 5.33
C SER A 57 -9.65 9.19 5.01
N GLY A 58 -9.18 8.88 3.79
CA GLY A 58 -7.80 9.02 3.31
C GLY A 58 -6.93 7.79 3.56
N THR A 59 -7.54 6.69 4.01
CA THR A 59 -6.86 5.41 4.17
C THR A 59 -6.58 4.81 2.81
N ALA A 60 -5.31 4.63 2.51
CA ALA A 60 -4.89 3.96 1.29
C ALA A 60 -4.65 2.47 1.58
N THR A 61 -5.31 1.61 0.82
CA THR A 61 -5.13 0.15 0.85
C THR A 61 -4.55 -0.29 -0.48
N PHE A 62 -3.45 -1.03 -0.43
CA PHE A 62 -2.74 -1.55 -1.59
C PHE A 62 -2.72 -3.07 -1.52
N THR A 63 -3.11 -3.73 -2.60
CA THR A 63 -3.03 -5.19 -2.71
C THR A 63 -2.21 -5.55 -3.94
N ALA A 64 -1.25 -6.45 -3.78
CA ALA A 64 -0.43 -6.95 -4.88
C ALA A 64 -0.26 -8.47 -4.79
N THR A 65 -0.05 -9.09 -5.94
CA THR A 65 0.20 -10.52 -6.07
C THR A 65 1.39 -10.77 -6.97
N ALA A 66 2.14 -11.84 -6.70
CA ALA A 66 3.18 -12.31 -7.61
C ALA A 66 3.09 -13.83 -7.75
N SER A 67 3.41 -14.32 -8.94
CA SER A 67 3.35 -15.74 -9.28
C SER A 67 4.60 -16.15 -10.04
N TYR A 68 5.16 -17.29 -9.66
CA TYR A 68 6.31 -17.89 -10.34
C TYR A 68 6.12 -19.40 -10.52
N PRO A 69 6.25 -19.94 -11.75
CA PRO A 69 6.25 -21.37 -11.99
C PRO A 69 7.62 -21.96 -11.63
N MET A 70 7.72 -22.65 -10.49
CA MET A 70 8.95 -23.29 -10.07
C MET A 70 9.11 -24.63 -10.82
N PRO A 71 10.23 -24.85 -11.55
CA PRO A 71 10.49 -26.13 -12.22
C PRO A 71 10.64 -27.26 -11.19
N THR A 72 10.02 -28.41 -11.44
CA THR A 72 10.26 -29.60 -10.62
C THR A 72 11.16 -30.56 -11.37
N THR A 73 12.10 -31.21 -10.68
CA THR A 73 13.03 -32.16 -11.30
C THR A 73 12.50 -33.60 -11.22
N PHE A 74 11.88 -33.97 -10.09
CA PHE A 74 11.39 -35.34 -9.86
C PHE A 74 9.97 -35.60 -10.39
N MET A 75 9.11 -34.59 -10.49
CA MET A 75 7.73 -34.79 -11.01
C MET A 75 7.63 -34.75 -12.54
N GLN A 76 8.74 -34.52 -13.25
CA GLN A 76 8.78 -34.61 -14.72
C GLN A 76 8.42 -36.00 -15.23
N VAL A 77 8.75 -37.05 -14.46
CA VAL A 77 8.36 -38.44 -14.77
C VAL A 77 6.84 -38.62 -14.79
N ALA A 78 6.11 -37.80 -14.02
CA ALA A 78 4.64 -37.75 -14.00
C ALA A 78 4.03 -36.66 -14.90
N ARG A 79 4.83 -36.06 -15.81
CA ARG A 79 4.46 -34.94 -16.70
C ARG A 79 4.09 -33.62 -16.00
N ILE A 80 4.37 -33.48 -14.70
CA ILE A 80 4.16 -32.21 -13.99
C ILE A 80 5.49 -31.45 -14.00
N ASN A 81 5.63 -30.54 -14.95
CA ASN A 81 6.90 -29.85 -15.22
C ASN A 81 7.12 -28.62 -14.32
N ASN A 82 6.06 -28.07 -13.73
CA ASN A 82 6.14 -26.89 -12.85
C ASN A 82 5.10 -26.95 -11.72
N VAL A 83 5.43 -26.32 -10.61
CA VAL A 83 4.49 -26.04 -9.51
C VAL A 83 4.39 -24.52 -9.38
N GLN A 84 3.17 -24.00 -9.43
CA GLN A 84 2.93 -22.56 -9.35
C GLN A 84 3.05 -22.10 -7.90
N VAL A 85 3.96 -21.18 -7.63
CA VAL A 85 4.12 -20.54 -6.33
C VAL A 85 3.52 -19.14 -6.41
N GLY A 86 2.47 -18.89 -5.62
CA GLY A 86 1.81 -17.61 -5.53
C GLY A 86 2.03 -16.96 -4.16
N VAL A 87 2.25 -15.64 -4.17
CA VAL A 87 2.33 -14.80 -2.97
C VAL A 87 1.38 -13.61 -3.13
N SER A 88 0.82 -13.15 -2.01
CA SER A 88 -0.08 -12.01 -1.93
C SER A 88 0.32 -11.15 -0.74
N SER A 89 0.36 -9.83 -0.90
CA SER A 89 0.54 -8.90 0.21
C SER A 89 -0.49 -7.76 0.11
N ALA A 90 -0.93 -7.30 1.28
CA ALA A 90 -1.87 -6.21 1.44
C ALA A 90 -1.35 -5.27 2.54
N VAL A 91 -1.17 -3.99 2.19
CA VAL A 91 -0.72 -2.96 3.14
C VAL A 91 -1.78 -1.87 3.24
N ARG A 92 -2.03 -1.42 4.48
CA ARG A 92 -2.97 -0.36 4.79
C ARG A 92 -2.23 0.81 5.43
N LYS A 93 -2.35 2.00 4.84
CA LYS A 93 -1.81 3.25 5.39
C LYS A 93 -2.97 4.13 5.83
N THR A 94 -3.19 4.19 7.14
CA THR A 94 -4.15 5.11 7.75
C THR A 94 -3.54 6.52 7.83
N PRO A 95 -4.28 7.57 7.47
CA PRO A 95 -3.80 8.93 7.63
C PRO A 95 -3.61 9.23 9.12
N ALA A 96 -2.42 9.71 9.48
CA ALA A 96 -2.15 10.23 10.81
C ALA A 96 -2.46 11.74 10.83
N LEU A 97 -3.02 12.24 11.92
CA LEU A 97 -3.18 13.67 12.13
C LEU A 97 -1.79 14.28 12.37
N VAL A 98 -1.17 14.84 11.32
CA VAL A 98 0.21 15.36 11.40
C VAL A 98 0.25 16.71 12.12
N GLN A 99 -0.71 17.59 11.84
CA GLN A 99 -0.80 18.91 12.47
C GLN A 99 -2.20 19.49 12.31
N THR A 100 -2.75 20.04 13.40
CA THR A 100 -3.94 20.89 13.36
C THR A 100 -3.56 22.25 13.93
N THR A 101 -3.78 23.32 13.17
CA THR A 101 -3.52 24.69 13.63
C THR A 101 -4.82 25.47 13.66
N PHE A 102 -5.29 25.79 14.87
CA PHE A 102 -6.42 26.69 15.07
C PHE A 102 -5.89 28.12 15.18
N ARG A 103 -6.15 28.95 14.16
CA ARG A 103 -5.83 30.39 14.19
C ARG A 103 -7.03 31.18 14.72
N VAL A 104 -7.14 31.25 16.05
CA VAL A 104 -8.19 32.04 16.71
C VAL A 104 -7.77 33.51 16.70
N THR A 105 -8.38 34.30 15.82
CA THR A 105 -8.02 35.73 15.62
C THR A 105 -8.73 36.68 16.58
N LYS A 106 -9.91 36.29 17.09
CA LYS A 106 -10.67 37.06 18.07
C LYS A 106 -11.60 36.13 18.85
N VAL A 107 -11.62 36.28 20.17
CA VAL A 107 -12.63 35.66 21.04
C VAL A 107 -13.33 36.79 21.78
N SER A 108 -14.66 36.84 21.70
CA SER A 108 -15.47 37.81 22.42
C SER A 108 -16.77 37.16 22.89
N GLY A 109 -17.12 37.33 24.16
CA GLY A 109 -18.35 36.80 24.76
C GLY A 109 -18.44 37.07 26.26
N TYR A 110 -19.62 36.83 26.84
CA TYR A 110 -19.83 36.85 28.29
C TYR A 110 -19.06 35.71 28.97
N TRP A 111 -18.68 35.91 30.23
CA TRP A 111 -17.86 34.98 31.02
C TRP A 111 -18.48 33.57 31.13
N ALA A 112 -17.63 32.56 31.34
CA ALA A 112 -18.00 31.15 31.55
C ALA A 112 -18.68 30.40 30.37
N LYS A 113 -18.16 30.55 29.14
CA LYS A 113 -18.60 29.74 27.98
C LYS A 113 -17.50 28.76 27.52
N THR A 114 -17.91 27.54 27.16
CA THR A 114 -17.04 26.53 26.53
C THR A 114 -17.11 26.67 25.01
N MET A 115 -15.95 26.71 24.34
CA MET A 115 -15.84 26.72 22.89
C MET A 115 -15.30 25.37 22.41
N THR A 116 -16.05 24.71 21.52
CA THR A 116 -15.63 23.46 20.86
C THR A 116 -15.26 23.78 19.43
N LEU A 117 -14.03 23.44 19.04
CA LEU A 117 -13.56 23.59 17.67
C LEU A 117 -13.61 22.24 16.97
N TRP A 118 -14.15 22.22 15.75
CA TRP A 118 -14.16 21.07 14.86
C TRP A 118 -13.17 21.34 13.72
N GLY A 119 -12.39 20.32 13.36
CA GLY A 119 -11.47 20.38 12.23
C GLY A 119 -11.94 19.47 11.11
N THR A 120 -11.90 19.96 9.88
CA THR A 120 -12.07 19.14 8.67
C THR A 120 -10.70 18.70 8.17
N LYS A 121 -10.69 17.74 7.24
CA LYS A 121 -9.46 17.26 6.63
C LYS A 121 -8.76 18.39 5.85
N PHE A 122 -7.44 18.32 5.75
CA PHE A 122 -6.69 19.28 4.95
C PHE A 122 -7.12 19.21 3.47
N GLY A 123 -7.69 20.29 2.96
CA GLY A 123 -8.20 20.38 1.58
C GLY A 123 -9.71 20.18 1.42
N ASP A 124 -10.44 19.79 2.47
CA ASP A 124 -11.91 19.75 2.41
C ASP A 124 -12.50 21.15 2.50
N THR A 125 -13.31 21.50 1.50
CA THR A 125 -14.04 22.78 1.43
C THR A 125 -15.43 22.70 2.05
N THR A 126 -15.90 21.50 2.39
CA THR A 126 -17.19 21.25 3.02
C THR A 126 -17.01 20.48 4.33
N PRO A 127 -17.58 20.99 5.44
CA PRO A 127 -17.52 20.35 6.75
C PRO A 127 -18.45 19.15 6.92
#